data_AF-W4BFE6-F1
#
_entry.id   AF-W4BFE6-F1
#
_cell.length_a   1.000
_cell.length_b   1.000
_cell.length_c   1.000
_cell.angle_alpha   90.00
_cell.angle_beta   90.00
_cell.angle_gamma   90.00
#
_symmetry.space_group_name_H-M   'P 1'
#
loop_
_entity.id
_entity.type
_entity.pdbx_description
1 polymer ?
#
loop_
_entity_poly.entity_id
_entity_poly.type
_entity_poly.pdbx_seq_one_letter_code
_entity_poly.pdbx_strand_id
1 'polypeptide(L)'
;MNRATFYLHFEDIHDLISIVTDDIFDELSIKLEPLVNSEIHDNREGLTVFLDYIYENRKFFAVLFEYKHYEGRLFGLFKQLIEARRDRAKNEGRISKDWVSIEILTASIIGIIMWWIREGIHFSSEHIANQITQLYKKSPIT
;
A
#
# COMPACT_ATOMS: atom_id res chain seq x y z
N MET A 1 5.75 -6.23 -30.69
CA MET A 1 7.04 -5.54 -30.62
C MET A 1 8.13 -6.48 -31.14
N ASN A 2 9.01 -6.04 -32.05
CA ASN A 2 10.14 -6.87 -32.48
C ASN A 2 11.38 -6.57 -31.59
N ARG A 3 12.38 -7.45 -31.58
CA ARG A 3 13.58 -7.30 -30.73
C ARG A 3 14.35 -6.00 -31.01
N ALA A 4 14.44 -5.58 -32.27
CA ALA A 4 15.13 -4.35 -32.63
C ALA A 4 14.42 -3.11 -32.06
N THR A 5 13.09 -3.08 -32.07
CA THR A 5 12.30 -2.00 -31.47
C THR A 5 12.33 -2.03 -29.95
N PHE A 6 12.48 -3.22 -29.33
CA PHE A 6 12.64 -3.35 -27.87
C PHE A 6 13.96 -2.69 -27.41
N TYR A 7 15.07 -3.04 -28.04
CA TYR A 7 16.40 -2.54 -27.66
C TYR A 7 16.66 -1.07 -28.03
N LEU A 8 15.73 -0.40 -28.73
CA LEU A 8 15.77 1.07 -28.89
C LEU A 8 15.38 1.80 -27.60
N HIS A 9 14.62 1.15 -26.72
CA HIS A 9 14.06 1.76 -25.52
C HIS A 9 14.61 1.15 -24.22
N PHE A 10 15.08 -0.09 -24.25
CA PHE A 10 15.51 -0.83 -23.06
C PHE A 10 16.81 -1.59 -23.31
N GLU A 11 17.73 -1.58 -22.34
CA GLU A 11 18.96 -2.35 -22.44
C GLU A 11 18.70 -3.87 -22.39
N ASP A 12 17.79 -4.30 -21.51
CA ASP A 12 17.33 -5.68 -21.40
C ASP A 12 15.94 -5.76 -20.73
N ILE A 13 15.51 -6.98 -20.37
CA ILE A 13 14.23 -7.20 -19.69
C ILE A 13 14.22 -6.67 -18.25
N HIS A 14 15.37 -6.63 -17.57
CA HIS A 14 15.49 -6.11 -16.22
C HIS A 14 15.37 -4.59 -16.19
N ASP A 15 15.93 -3.91 -17.19
CA ASP A 15 15.78 -2.46 -17.39
C ASP A 15 14.31 -2.07 -17.59
N LEU A 16 13.59 -2.77 -18.48
CA LEU A 16 12.15 -2.60 -18.64
C LEU A 16 11.39 -2.82 -17.32
N ILE A 17 11.69 -3.89 -16.58
CA ILE A 17 11.03 -4.19 -15.30
C ILE A 17 11.30 -3.05 -14.30
N SER A 18 12.52 -2.53 -14.24
CA SER A 18 12.86 -1.42 -13.33
C SER A 18 12.04 -0.18 -13.64
N ILE A 19 12.03 0.28 -14.90
CA ILE A 19 11.32 1.50 -15.31
C ILE A 19 9.82 1.38 -15.01
N VAL A 20 9.19 0.26 -15.42
CA VAL A 20 7.76 0.05 -15.16
C VAL A 20 7.48 0.00 -13.66
N THR A 21 8.39 -0.58 -12.88
CA THR A 21 8.23 -0.66 -11.42
C THR A 21 8.38 0.70 -10.76
N ASP A 22 9.32 1.53 -11.22
CA ASP A 22 9.51 2.91 -10.77
C ASP A 22 8.25 3.75 -11.01
N ASP A 23 7.69 3.69 -12.23
CA ASP A 23 6.45 4.39 -12.59
C ASP A 23 5.27 3.98 -11.68
N ILE A 24 5.14 2.69 -11.37
CA ILE A 24 4.09 2.21 -10.47
C ILE A 24 4.34 2.67 -9.03
N PHE A 25 5.58 2.71 -8.56
CA PHE A 25 5.89 3.21 -7.22
C PHE A 25 5.59 4.71 -7.10
N ASP A 26 5.80 5.48 -8.16
CA ASP A 26 5.45 6.89 -8.22
C ASP A 26 3.92 7.07 -8.20
N GLU A 27 3.19 6.30 -9.02
CA GLU A 27 1.73 6.32 -9.00
C GLU A 27 1.17 5.87 -7.65
N LEU A 28 1.73 4.82 -7.05
CA LEU A 28 1.36 4.33 -5.72
C LEU A 28 1.55 5.43 -4.68
N SER A 29 2.66 6.18 -4.73
CA SER A 29 2.92 7.30 -3.83
C SER A 29 1.87 8.39 -3.95
N ILE A 30 1.46 8.74 -5.18
CA ILE A 30 0.38 9.69 -5.46
C ILE A 30 -0.96 9.19 -4.89
N LYS A 31 -1.28 7.90 -5.06
CA LYS A 31 -2.53 7.31 -4.54
C LYS A 31 -2.56 7.21 -3.02
N LEU A 32 -1.40 7.18 -2.36
CA LEU A 32 -1.27 7.16 -0.91
C LEU A 32 -1.36 8.55 -0.27
N GLU A 33 -1.02 9.63 -0.99
CA GLU A 33 -1.01 11.00 -0.47
C GLU A 33 -2.35 11.43 0.17
N PRO A 34 -3.54 11.16 -0.41
CA PRO A 34 -4.82 11.50 0.22
C PRO A 34 -5.03 10.82 1.57
N LEU A 35 -4.48 9.61 1.76
CA LEU A 35 -4.57 8.88 3.02
C LEU A 35 -3.75 9.56 4.11
N VAL A 36 -2.62 10.20 3.78
CA VAL A 36 -1.83 10.98 4.75
C VAL A 36 -2.63 12.19 5.24
N ASN A 37 -3.33 12.85 4.33
CA ASN A 37 -4.00 14.13 4.58
C ASN A 37 -5.43 14.01 5.11
N SER A 38 -6.04 12.83 5.05
CA SER A 38 -7.35 12.53 5.62
C SER A 38 -7.38 12.53 7.16
N GLU A 39 -8.51 12.93 7.75
CA GLU A 39 -8.73 12.73 9.18
C GLU A 39 -8.73 11.24 9.53
N ILE A 40 -8.11 10.89 10.66
CA ILE A 40 -7.88 9.50 11.12
C ILE A 40 -9.18 8.69 11.22
N HIS A 41 -10.31 9.35 11.53
CA HIS A 41 -11.60 8.70 11.74
C HIS A 41 -12.48 8.60 10.50
N ASP A 42 -12.17 9.32 9.42
CA ASP A 42 -13.03 9.42 8.23
C ASP A 42 -12.32 9.03 6.93
N ASN A 43 -11.25 8.25 7.03
CA ASN A 43 -10.47 7.85 5.85
C ASN A 43 -10.96 6.55 5.17
N ARG A 44 -12.21 6.15 5.40
CA ARG A 44 -12.73 4.92 4.77
C ARG A 44 -12.85 5.09 3.26
N GLU A 45 -13.31 6.24 2.81
CA GLU A 45 -13.44 6.55 1.38
C GLU A 45 -12.07 6.58 0.70
N GLY A 46 -11.11 7.31 1.27
CA GLY A 46 -9.74 7.35 0.75
C GLY A 46 -9.11 5.96 0.69
N LEU A 47 -9.24 5.16 1.76
CA LEU A 47 -8.73 3.79 1.78
C LEU A 47 -9.41 2.91 0.72
N THR A 48 -10.71 3.09 0.48
CA THR A 48 -11.43 2.36 -0.56
C THR A 48 -10.89 2.71 -1.95
N VAL A 49 -10.73 4.00 -2.26
CA VAL A 49 -10.15 4.46 -3.53
C VAL A 49 -8.73 3.91 -3.75
N PHE A 50 -7.92 3.89 -2.69
CA PHE A 50 -6.59 3.28 -2.75
C PHE A 50 -6.66 1.78 -3.06
N LEU A 51 -7.56 1.06 -2.39
CA LEU A 51 -7.74 -0.37 -2.61
C LEU A 51 -8.34 -0.68 -4.00
N ASP A 52 -9.18 0.18 -4.56
CA ASP A 52 -9.67 0.06 -5.93
C ASP A 52 -8.52 0.11 -6.94
N TYR A 53 -7.59 1.07 -6.77
CA TYR A 53 -6.39 1.15 -7.60
C TYR A 53 -5.53 -0.13 -7.51
N ILE A 54 -5.36 -0.67 -6.31
CA ILE A 54 -4.65 -1.94 -6.10
C ILE A 54 -5.37 -3.10 -6.81
N TYR A 55 -6.69 -3.15 -6.74
CA TYR A 55 -7.51 -4.20 -7.34
C TYR A 55 -7.49 -4.16 -8.88
N GLU A 56 -7.59 -2.96 -9.46
CA GLU A 56 -7.47 -2.72 -10.90
C GLU A 56 -6.11 -3.20 -11.43
N ASN A 57 -5.05 -2.95 -10.67
CA ASN A 57 -3.66 -3.30 -11.01
C ASN A 57 -3.16 -4.60 -10.36
N ARG A 58 -4.06 -5.44 -9.82
CA ARG A 58 -3.69 -6.58 -8.95
C ARG A 58 -2.72 -7.59 -9.58
N LYS A 59 -2.76 -7.77 -10.90
CA LYS A 59 -1.82 -8.68 -11.60
C LYS A 59 -0.38 -8.17 -11.48
N PHE A 60 -0.19 -6.86 -11.62
CA PHE A 60 1.11 -6.24 -11.44
C PHE A 60 1.55 -6.36 -9.98
N PHE A 61 0.68 -5.99 -9.03
CA PHE A 61 1.02 -6.10 -7.62
C PHE A 61 1.35 -7.53 -7.20
N ALA A 62 0.59 -8.54 -7.67
CA ALA A 62 0.88 -9.93 -7.38
C ALA A 62 2.30 -10.35 -7.82
N VAL A 63 2.73 -9.89 -8.99
CA VAL A 63 4.10 -10.08 -9.52
C VAL A 63 5.11 -9.27 -8.73
N LEU A 64 4.84 -7.99 -8.45
CA LEU A 64 5.72 -7.11 -7.66
C LEU A 64 6.04 -7.73 -6.29
N PHE A 65 5.04 -8.32 -5.62
CA PHE A 65 5.18 -8.99 -4.33
C PHE A 65 6.03 -10.28 -4.39
N GLU A 66 6.31 -10.83 -5.56
CA GLU A 66 7.22 -11.99 -5.70
C GLU A 66 8.70 -11.57 -5.78
N TYR A 67 8.96 -10.33 -6.17
CA TYR A 67 10.31 -9.79 -6.27
C TYR A 67 10.76 -9.19 -4.94
N LYS A 68 11.55 -9.97 -4.18
CA LYS A 68 12.14 -9.56 -2.90
C LYS A 68 12.86 -8.20 -2.93
N HIS A 69 13.41 -7.82 -4.08
CA HIS A 69 14.08 -6.52 -4.24
C HIS A 69 13.14 -5.33 -3.98
N TYR A 70 11.85 -5.46 -4.31
CA TYR A 70 10.86 -4.39 -4.18
C TYR A 70 10.07 -4.43 -2.86
N GLU A 71 10.13 -5.55 -2.13
CA GLU A 71 9.47 -5.71 -0.83
C GLU A 71 9.88 -4.61 0.16
N GLY A 72 11.19 -4.32 0.26
CA GLY A 72 11.70 -3.28 1.15
C GLY A 72 11.24 -1.87 0.78
N ARG A 73 11.15 -1.56 -0.53
CA ARG A 73 10.65 -0.27 -1.02
C ARG A 73 9.18 -0.09 -0.72
N LEU A 74 8.37 -1.12 -0.95
CA LEU A 74 6.96 -1.11 -0.62
C LEU A 74 6.75 -0.96 0.90
N PHE A 75 7.48 -1.72 1.70
CA PHE A 75 7.44 -1.58 3.16
C PHE A 75 7.79 -0.15 3.60
N GLY A 76 8.84 0.44 3.02
CA GLY A 76 9.24 1.83 3.27
C GLY A 76 8.12 2.83 3.00
N LEU A 77 7.45 2.72 1.85
CA LEU A 77 6.35 3.63 1.48
C LEU A 77 5.17 3.57 2.46
N PHE A 78 4.69 2.36 2.78
CA PHE A 78 3.60 2.21 3.74
C PHE A 78 4.01 2.65 5.15
N LYS A 79 5.26 2.37 5.55
CA LYS A 79 5.82 2.82 6.83
C LYS A 79 5.80 4.35 6.95
N GLN A 80 6.31 5.06 5.94
CA GLN A 80 6.34 6.52 5.91
C GLN A 80 4.94 7.13 6.02
N LEU A 81 3.95 6.53 5.35
CA LEU A 81 2.56 6.95 5.48
C LEU A 81 2.02 6.79 6.90
N ILE A 82 2.27 5.64 7.53
CA ILE A 82 1.82 5.38 8.90
C ILE A 82 2.51 6.33 9.89
N GLU A 83 3.80 6.59 9.71
CA GLU A 83 4.58 7.57 10.48
C GLU A 83 3.98 8.96 10.38
N ALA A 84 3.76 9.46 9.16
CA ALA A 84 3.19 10.78 8.92
C ALA A 84 1.81 10.94 9.60
N ARG A 85 0.95 9.93 9.47
CA ARG A 85 -0.38 9.93 10.13
C ARG A 85 -0.27 9.91 11.64
N ARG A 86 0.65 9.14 12.18
CA ARG A 86 0.87 9.02 13.62
C ARG A 86 1.42 10.32 14.20
N ASP A 87 2.34 10.97 13.51
CA ASP A 87 2.90 12.24 13.96
C ASP A 87 1.88 13.37 13.90
N ARG A 88 1.02 13.39 12.88
CA ARG A 88 -0.16 14.28 12.86
C ARG A 88 -1.09 14.02 14.05
N ALA A 89 -1.41 12.76 14.33
CA ALA A 89 -2.25 12.39 15.48
C ALA A 89 -1.65 12.91 16.80
N LYS A 90 -0.33 12.75 16.99
CA LYS A 90 0.38 13.28 18.17
C LYS A 90 0.28 14.80 18.26
N ASN A 91 0.48 15.51 17.15
CA ASN A 91 0.41 16.97 17.09
C ASN A 91 -1.01 17.50 17.41
N GLU A 92 -2.04 16.72 17.06
CA GLU A 92 -3.45 17.00 17.39
C GLU A 92 -3.81 16.60 18.84
N GLY A 93 -2.83 16.18 19.65
CA GLY A 93 -3.04 15.73 21.04
C GLY A 93 -3.71 14.35 21.16
N ARG A 94 -3.89 13.63 20.04
CA ARG A 94 -4.48 12.29 19.97
C ARG A 94 -3.37 11.25 20.18
N ILE A 95 -2.82 11.17 21.40
CA ILE A 95 -1.76 10.22 21.76
C ILE A 95 -2.36 9.05 22.52
N SER A 96 -2.19 7.81 22.04
CA SER A 96 -2.49 6.60 22.82
C SER A 96 -1.21 5.85 23.15
N LYS A 97 -1.10 5.39 24.40
CA LYS A 97 0.01 4.55 24.86
C LYS A 97 -0.04 3.13 24.27
N ASP A 98 -1.20 2.72 23.75
CA ASP A 98 -1.47 1.36 23.28
C ASP A 98 -1.44 1.24 21.75
N TRP A 99 -0.71 2.13 21.08
CA TRP A 99 -0.51 2.03 19.65
C TRP A 99 0.40 0.85 19.31
N VAL A 100 -0.10 0.01 18.40
CA VAL A 100 0.70 -1.03 17.74
C VAL A 100 1.97 -0.41 17.15
N SER A 101 3.10 -1.13 17.19
CA SER A 101 4.33 -0.68 16.53
C SER A 101 4.06 -0.32 15.07
N ILE A 102 4.74 0.70 14.56
CA ILE A 102 4.63 1.12 13.16
C ILE A 102 4.99 -0.05 12.25
N GLU A 103 6.08 -0.77 12.55
CA GLU A 103 6.55 -1.92 11.78
C GLU A 103 5.52 -3.04 11.73
N ILE A 104 4.90 -3.37 12.87
CA ILE A 104 3.85 -4.41 12.94
C ILE A 104 2.63 -3.97 12.14
N LEU A 105 2.21 -2.70 12.27
CA LEU A 105 1.08 -2.15 11.53
C LEU A 105 1.36 -2.16 10.01
N THR A 106 2.55 -1.73 9.58
CA THR A 106 2.98 -1.79 8.18
C THR A 106 2.94 -3.21 7.63
N ALA A 107 3.57 -4.16 8.33
CA ALA A 107 3.63 -5.55 7.91
C ALA A 107 2.22 -6.16 7.79
N SER A 108 1.34 -5.87 8.76
CA SER A 108 -0.03 -6.38 8.78
C SER A 108 -0.89 -5.82 7.63
N ILE A 109 -0.81 -4.53 7.32
CA ILE A 109 -1.53 -3.93 6.18
C ILE A 109 -1.05 -4.54 4.86
N ILE A 110 0.27 -4.67 4.67
CA ILE A 110 0.85 -5.30 3.47
C ILE A 110 0.37 -6.76 3.35
N GLY A 111 0.39 -7.51 4.45
CA GLY A 111 -0.09 -8.90 4.49
C GLY A 111 -1.56 -9.04 4.12
N ILE A 112 -2.43 -8.14 4.61
CA ILE A 112 -3.85 -8.12 4.26
C ILE A 112 -4.03 -7.87 2.76
N ILE A 113 -3.35 -6.87 2.21
CA ILE A 113 -3.42 -6.54 0.77
C ILE A 113 -2.94 -7.71 -0.07
N MET A 114 -1.80 -8.32 0.30
CA MET A 114 -1.20 -9.45 -0.41
C MET A 114 -2.10 -10.68 -0.42
N TRP A 115 -2.72 -11.01 0.71
CA TRP A 115 -3.72 -12.08 0.79
C TRP A 115 -4.95 -11.75 -0.07
N TRP A 116 -5.44 -10.52 0.00
CA TRP A 116 -6.65 -10.10 -0.71
C TRP A 116 -6.49 -10.23 -2.23
N ILE A 117 -5.37 -9.77 -2.80
CA ILE A 117 -5.16 -9.83 -4.25
C ILE A 117 -4.85 -11.24 -4.78
N ARG A 118 -4.44 -12.17 -3.91
CA ARG A 118 -4.10 -13.56 -4.28
C ARG A 118 -5.28 -14.50 -4.11
N GLU A 119 -5.89 -14.49 -2.93
CA GLU A 119 -6.90 -15.46 -2.53
C GLU A 119 -8.28 -14.81 -2.26
N GLY A 120 -8.27 -13.54 -1.85
CA GLY A 120 -9.47 -12.82 -1.41
C GLY A 120 -10.23 -12.05 -2.50
N ILE A 121 -9.94 -12.27 -3.80
CA ILE A 121 -10.39 -11.38 -4.89
C ILE A 121 -11.91 -11.23 -5.06
N HIS A 122 -12.69 -12.10 -4.40
CA HIS A 122 -14.15 -12.03 -4.39
C HIS A 122 -14.69 -10.96 -3.43
N PHE A 123 -13.86 -10.46 -2.50
CA PHE A 123 -14.20 -9.33 -1.64
C PHE A 123 -13.96 -8.01 -2.36
N SER A 124 -14.90 -7.08 -2.21
CA SER A 124 -14.75 -5.71 -2.74
C SER A 124 -13.72 -4.90 -1.94
N SER A 125 -13.17 -3.87 -2.56
CA SER A 125 -12.30 -2.88 -1.91
C SER A 125 -12.96 -2.28 -0.68
N GLU A 126 -14.26 -1.98 -0.75
CA GLU A 126 -15.03 -1.45 0.38
C GLU A 126 -15.09 -2.45 1.56
N HIS A 127 -15.26 -3.74 1.26
CA HIS A 127 -15.27 -4.78 2.28
C HIS A 127 -13.91 -4.84 3.00
N ILE A 128 -12.81 -4.84 2.24
CA ILE A 128 -11.46 -4.90 2.80
C ILE A 128 -11.11 -3.61 3.56
N ALA A 129 -11.48 -2.43 3.05
CA ALA A 129 -11.35 -1.16 3.75
C ALA A 129 -12.05 -1.21 5.11
N ASN A 130 -13.25 -1.82 5.17
CA ASN A 130 -14.00 -1.99 6.40
C ASN A 130 -13.30 -2.96 7.38
N GLN A 131 -12.78 -4.09 6.89
CA GLN A 131 -12.03 -5.04 7.73
C GLN A 131 -10.77 -4.40 8.33
N ILE A 132 -9.96 -3.72 7.50
CA ILE A 132 -8.76 -2.97 7.93
C ILE A 132 -9.15 -1.91 8.97
N THR A 133 -10.19 -1.13 8.69
CA THR A 133 -10.66 -0.10 9.61
C THR A 133 -11.09 -0.72 10.93
N GLN A 134 -11.87 -1.79 10.94
CA GLN A 134 -12.33 -2.44 12.18
C GLN A 134 -11.18 -3.00 13.01
N LEU A 135 -10.19 -3.61 12.35
CA LEU A 135 -9.00 -4.17 13.00
C LEU A 135 -8.22 -3.08 13.77
N TYR A 136 -8.14 -1.86 13.23
CA TYR A 136 -7.36 -0.77 13.82
C TYR A 136 -8.20 0.29 14.56
N LYS A 137 -9.52 0.28 14.43
CA LYS A 137 -10.46 1.14 15.18
C LYS A 137 -10.53 0.77 16.67
N LYS A 138 -10.03 -0.42 17.03
CA LYS A 138 -9.92 -0.92 18.41
C LYS A 138 -8.54 -1.56 18.63
N SER A 139 -7.51 -0.75 18.90
CA SER A 139 -6.45 -1.22 19.80
C SER A 139 -6.92 -0.96 21.23
N PRO A 140 -7.62 -1.95 21.81
CA PRO A 140 -7.20 -2.53 23.06
C PRO A 140 -7.10 -4.04 22.85
N ILE A 141 -5.88 -4.56 22.86
CA ILE A 141 -5.69 -6.00 22.98
C ILE A 141 -5.94 -6.32 24.46
N THR A 142 -7.15 -6.83 24.72
CA THR A 142 -7.67 -7.42 25.97
C THR A 142 -8.24 -6.45 27.00
#